data_AF-A0A2H0AEZ6-F1
#
_entry.id   AF-A0A2H0AEZ6-F1
#
_cell.length_a   1.000
_cell.length_b   1.000
_cell.length_c   1.000
_cell.angle_alpha   90.00
_cell.angle_beta   90.00
_cell.angle_gamma   90.00
#
_symmetry.space_group_name_H-M   'P 1'
#
loop_
_entity.id
_entity.type
_entity.pdbx_description
1 polymer ?
#
loop_
_entity_poly.entity_id
_entity_poly.type
_entity_poly.pdbx_seq_one_letter_code
_entity_poly.pdbx_strand_id
1 'polypeptide(L)'
;YSCATAACYTELLGIRTANDLYSHPKYGASWEGYVMEEILAMAAPDEAYFWATHAGAELDLLLFQHGARVGIEIKRVDAPKITPSMRIALDDLGLERLLVVYPGDKRYWLAERIEAVPFAALIRAPRGGGGSLVV
;
A
#
# COMPACT_ATOMS: atom_id res chain seq x y z
N TYR A 1 -4.88 -6.28 39.73
CA TYR A 1 -4.74 -7.56 39.01
C TYR A 1 -6.11 -7.88 38.44
N SER A 2 -6.38 -8.11 37.16
CA SER A 2 -5.54 -8.31 35.98
C SER A 2 -6.42 -8.11 34.73
N CYS A 3 -5.79 -7.55 33.70
CA CYS A 3 -6.03 -7.64 32.27
C CYS A 3 -7.45 -7.39 31.72
N ALA A 4 -7.53 -6.23 31.06
CA ALA A 4 -8.57 -5.85 30.13
C ALA A 4 -8.74 -6.89 29.01
N THR A 5 -10.01 -7.03 28.65
CA THR A 5 -10.58 -7.51 27.40
C THR A 5 -9.64 -7.31 26.21
N ALA A 6 -9.16 -8.43 25.67
CA ALA A 6 -8.59 -8.52 24.34
C ALA A 6 -9.67 -8.16 23.31
N ALA A 7 -9.56 -6.98 22.71
CA ALA A 7 -10.29 -6.62 21.50
C ALA A 7 -9.62 -7.34 20.32
N CYS A 8 -10.39 -8.20 19.66
CA CYS A 8 -10.01 -8.91 18.45
C CYS A 8 -10.05 -7.93 17.25
N TYR A 9 -8.90 -7.58 16.70
CA TYR A 9 -8.73 -6.66 15.56
C TYR A 9 -8.10 -7.40 14.37
N THR A 10 -8.87 -8.23 13.65
CA THR A 10 -8.59 -8.46 12.22
C THR A 10 -9.42 -7.43 11.47
N GLU A 11 -8.82 -6.31 11.11
CA GLU A 11 -9.56 -5.27 10.38
C GLU A 11 -9.04 -5.13 8.96
N LEU A 12 -9.87 -5.52 8.00
CA LEU A 12 -9.89 -4.85 6.71
C LEU A 12 -10.62 -3.52 6.93
N LEU A 13 -9.87 -2.44 7.12
CA LEU A 13 -10.45 -1.10 7.13
C LEU A 13 -10.59 -0.64 5.68
N GLY A 14 -11.82 -0.62 5.19
CA GLY A 14 -12.13 -0.07 3.88
C GLY A 14 -11.95 1.43 3.86
N ILE A 15 -11.12 1.92 2.95
CA ILE A 15 -10.97 3.35 2.65
C ILE A 15 -12.11 3.73 1.72
N ARG A 16 -13.27 4.05 2.29
CA ARG A 16 -14.47 4.44 1.50
C ARG A 16 -14.68 5.94 1.49
N THR A 17 -14.16 6.62 2.50
CA THR A 17 -14.28 8.07 2.67
C THR A 17 -12.94 8.66 3.11
N ALA A 18 -12.76 9.96 2.90
CA ALA A 18 -11.57 10.66 3.41
C ALA A 18 -11.42 10.47 4.93
N ASN A 19 -12.52 10.30 5.67
CA ASN A 19 -12.52 10.05 7.11
C ASN A 19 -11.87 8.71 7.53
N ASP A 20 -11.91 7.70 6.67
CA ASP A 20 -11.26 6.41 6.89
C ASP A 20 -9.74 6.48 6.66
N LEU A 21 -9.30 7.46 5.88
CA LEU A 21 -7.87 7.82 5.74
C LEU A 21 -7.38 8.53 7.00
N TYR A 22 -8.11 9.54 7.50
CA TYR A 22 -7.72 10.35 8.66
C TYR A 22 -7.57 9.56 9.98
N SER A 23 -8.16 8.38 10.10
CA SER A 23 -8.11 7.55 11.31
C SER A 23 -6.89 6.63 11.37
N HIS A 24 -6.15 6.44 10.27
CA HIS A 24 -4.98 5.57 10.25
C HIS A 24 -3.73 6.29 10.77
N PRO A 25 -2.94 5.72 11.70
CA PRO A 25 -1.80 6.40 12.33
C PRO A 25 -0.68 6.83 11.36
N LYS A 26 -0.64 6.28 10.14
CA LYS A 26 0.29 6.71 9.08
C LYS A 26 -0.21 7.93 8.28
N TYR A 27 -1.48 8.30 8.44
CA TYR A 27 -2.08 9.45 7.78
C TYR A 27 -1.87 10.73 8.60
N GLY A 28 -1.31 11.76 7.98
CA GLY A 28 -0.95 13.04 8.61
C GLY A 28 0.03 13.86 7.75
N ALA A 29 0.64 14.90 8.31
CA ALA A 29 1.65 15.75 7.64
C ALA A 29 3.00 15.04 7.37
N SER A 30 2.98 13.72 7.19
CA SER A 30 4.13 12.87 6.88
C SER A 30 4.30 12.74 5.36
N TRP A 31 5.49 12.30 4.95
CA TRP A 31 5.75 11.98 3.55
C TRP A 31 4.93 10.76 3.11
N GLU A 32 4.74 9.76 3.98
CA GLU A 32 3.93 8.58 3.66
C GLU A 32 2.46 8.93 3.40
N GLY A 33 1.87 9.83 4.20
CA GLY A 33 0.49 10.29 4.02
C GLY A 33 0.28 10.99 2.68
N TYR A 34 1.18 11.91 2.33
CA TYR A 34 1.14 12.59 1.03
C TYR A 34 1.26 11.61 -0.16
N VAL A 35 2.20 10.66 -0.08
CA VAL A 35 2.39 9.66 -1.14
C VAL A 35 1.14 8.78 -1.28
N MET A 36 0.52 8.40 -0.17
CA MET A 36 -0.70 7.60 -0.15
C MET A 36 -1.87 8.31 -0.85
N GLU A 37 -2.09 9.59 -0.53
CA GLU A 37 -3.13 10.41 -1.17
C GLU A 37 -2.94 10.52 -2.68
N GLU A 38 -1.71 10.81 -3.12
CA GLU A 38 -1.40 10.90 -4.55
C GLU A 38 -1.58 9.56 -5.26
N ILE A 39 -1.21 8.44 -4.62
CA ILE A 39 -1.43 7.11 -5.19
C ILE A 39 -2.92 6.83 -5.36
N LEU A 40 -3.73 7.07 -4.35
CA LEU A 40 -5.18 6.85 -4.44
C LEU A 40 -5.83 7.75 -5.50
N ALA A 41 -5.43 9.02 -5.56
CA ALA A 41 -5.93 9.96 -6.56
C ALA A 41 -5.53 9.57 -8.00
N MET A 42 -4.32 9.05 -8.21
CA MET A 42 -3.84 8.62 -9.52
C MET A 42 -4.36 7.25 -9.94
N ALA A 43 -4.38 6.28 -9.01
CA ALA A 43 -4.79 4.91 -9.27
C ALA A 43 -6.29 4.81 -9.51
N ALA A 44 -7.08 5.66 -8.83
CA ALA A 44 -8.55 5.63 -8.85
C ALA A 44 -9.10 4.19 -8.78
N PRO A 45 -8.72 3.42 -7.73
CA PRO A 45 -9.07 2.01 -7.63
C PRO A 45 -10.57 1.84 -7.40
N ASP A 46 -11.11 0.67 -7.74
CA ASP A 46 -12.49 0.30 -7.45
C ASP A 46 -12.71 0.28 -5.93
N GLU A 47 -11.75 -0.31 -5.20
CA GLU A 47 -11.75 -0.38 -3.74
C GLU A 47 -10.32 -0.28 -3.20
N ALA A 48 -10.16 0.30 -2.00
CA ALA A 48 -8.88 0.41 -1.32
C ALA A 48 -9.03 0.05 0.17
N TYR A 49 -8.04 -0.65 0.72
CA TYR A 49 -8.07 -1.17 2.08
C TYR A 49 -6.71 -1.06 2.75
N PHE A 50 -6.71 -0.82 4.06
CA PHE A 50 -5.56 -1.20 4.90
C PHE A 50 -5.68 -2.68 5.26
N TRP A 51 -4.54 -3.37 5.34
CA TRP A 51 -4.53 -4.76 5.79
C TRP A 51 -3.46 -5.00 6.85
N ALA A 52 -3.87 -5.66 7.92
CA ALA A 52 -2.99 -6.12 8.97
C ALA A 52 -3.45 -7.48 9.50
N THR A 53 -2.50 -8.28 9.97
CA THR A 53 -2.74 -9.58 10.62
C THR A 53 -2.51 -9.47 12.12
N HIS A 54 -3.11 -10.39 12.86
CA HIS A 54 -2.80 -10.55 14.29
C HIS A 54 -1.33 -10.90 14.57
N ALA A 55 -0.63 -11.49 13.59
CA ALA A 55 0.79 -11.81 13.72
C ALA A 55 1.71 -10.60 13.50
N GLY A 56 1.15 -9.41 13.24
CA GLY A 56 1.90 -8.16 13.04
C GLY A 56 2.42 -7.95 11.62
N ALA A 57 2.00 -8.76 10.64
CA ALA A 57 2.19 -8.41 9.24
C ALA A 57 1.21 -7.31 8.83
N GLU A 58 1.70 -6.29 8.15
CA GLU A 58 0.93 -5.12 7.69
C GLU A 58 1.21 -4.87 6.22
N LEU A 59 0.24 -4.26 5.54
CA LEU A 59 0.32 -3.74 4.18
C LEU A 59 -0.36 -2.36 4.15
N ASP A 60 0.36 -1.36 3.62
CA ASP A 60 -0.12 0.03 3.62
C ASP A 60 -1.37 0.24 2.77
N LEU A 61 -1.44 -0.34 1.57
CA LEU A 61 -2.67 -0.34 0.77
C LEU A 61 -2.83 -1.66 0.03
N LEU A 62 -4.05 -2.19 0.08
CA LEU A 62 -4.56 -3.20 -0.83
C LEU A 62 -5.53 -2.51 -1.78
N LEU A 63 -5.18 -2.48 -3.06
CA LEU A 63 -5.98 -1.89 -4.13
C LEU A 63 -6.67 -2.99 -4.94
N PHE A 64 -7.96 -2.81 -5.20
CA PHE A 64 -8.71 -3.58 -6.18
C PHE A 64 -8.83 -2.72 -7.44
N GLN A 65 -8.29 -3.19 -8.55
CA GLN A 65 -8.29 -2.46 -9.80
C GLN A 65 -8.55 -3.42 -10.97
N HIS A 66 -9.68 -3.26 -11.65
CA HIS A 66 -10.07 -4.07 -12.81
C HIS A 66 -10.06 -5.59 -12.53
N GLY A 67 -10.41 -5.99 -11.30
CA GLY A 67 -10.41 -7.39 -10.87
C GLY A 67 -9.03 -7.94 -10.44
N ALA A 68 -7.97 -7.14 -10.53
CA ALA A 68 -6.66 -7.46 -9.97
C ALA A 68 -6.51 -6.89 -8.55
N ARG A 69 -5.68 -7.56 -7.74
CA ARG A 69 -5.30 -7.11 -6.39
C ARG A 69 -3.86 -6.64 -6.41
N VAL A 70 -3.62 -5.41 -5.99
CA VAL A 70 -2.28 -4.85 -5.94
C VAL A 70 -1.98 -4.36 -4.53
N GLY A 71 -0.87 -4.82 -3.97
CA GLY A 71 -0.37 -4.31 -2.71
C GLY A 71 0.55 -3.12 -2.93
N ILE A 72 0.42 -2.08 -2.11
CA ILE A 72 1.34 -0.96 -2.06
C ILE A 72 1.90 -0.86 -0.65
N GLU A 73 3.21 -0.69 -0.57
CA GLU A 73 3.94 -0.40 0.66
C GLU A 73 4.70 0.90 0.46
N ILE A 74 4.61 1.84 1.40
CA ILE A 74 5.22 3.16 1.31
C ILE A 74 6.37 3.23 2.30
N LYS A 75 7.59 3.45 1.81
CA LYS A 75 8.78 3.52 2.67
C LYS A 75 9.64 4.73 2.34
N ARG A 76 9.85 5.60 3.34
CA ARG A 76 10.78 6.73 3.24
C ARG A 76 12.25 6.30 3.43
N VAL A 77 12.71 5.33 2.65
CA VAL A 77 14.09 4.80 2.69
C VAL A 77 14.65 4.69 1.27
N ASP A 78 15.93 4.98 1.08
CA ASP A 78 16.54 5.05 -0.27
C ASP A 78 16.78 3.69 -0.94
N ALA A 79 16.78 2.61 -0.15
CA ALA A 79 16.98 1.25 -0.65
C ALA A 79 16.04 0.28 0.09
N PRO A 80 14.76 0.20 -0.30
CA PRO A 80 13.83 -0.75 0.29
C PRO A 80 14.35 -2.18 0.15
N LYS A 81 14.08 -2.99 1.17
CA LYS A 81 14.36 -4.42 1.21
C LYS A 81 13.05 -5.17 1.42
N ILE A 82 13.02 -6.42 0.97
CA ILE A 82 11.89 -7.32 1.24
C ILE A 82 11.75 -7.50 2.74
N THR A 83 10.51 -7.41 3.23
CA THR A 83 10.14 -7.76 4.60
C THR A 83 9.33 -9.06 4.62
N PRO A 84 9.28 -9.80 5.74
CA PRO A 84 8.38 -10.93 5.89
C PRO A 84 6.92 -10.56 5.62
N SER A 85 6.46 -9.39 6.08
CA SER A 85 5.09 -8.91 5.87
C SER A 85 4.72 -8.79 4.39
N MET A 86 5.64 -8.37 3.52
CA MET A 86 5.40 -8.31 2.08
C MET A 86 5.13 -9.69 1.47
N ARG A 87 5.83 -10.72 1.95
CA ARG A 87 5.62 -12.11 1.47
C ARG A 87 4.29 -12.65 1.96
N ILE A 88 3.98 -12.44 3.24
CA ILE A 88 2.70 -12.86 3.83
C ILE A 88 1.55 -12.15 3.10
N ALA A 89 1.65 -10.85 2.84
CA ALA A 89 0.64 -10.11 2.10
C ALA A 89 0.45 -10.63 0.67
N LEU A 90 1.52 -10.93 -0.07
CA LEU A 90 1.43 -11.53 -1.41
C LEU A 90 0.64 -12.84 -1.38
N ASP A 91 0.97 -13.74 -0.44
CA ASP A 91 0.42 -15.09 -0.37
C ASP A 91 -1.02 -15.08 0.17
N ASP A 92 -1.27 -14.40 1.29
CA ASP A 92 -2.59 -14.39 1.96
C ASP A 92 -3.64 -13.64 1.14
N LEU A 93 -3.25 -12.54 0.47
CA LEU A 93 -4.17 -11.71 -0.30
C LEU A 93 -4.24 -12.12 -1.77
N GLY A 94 -3.36 -13.02 -2.24
CA GLY A 94 -3.28 -13.43 -3.64
C GLY A 94 -2.98 -12.24 -4.56
N LEU A 95 -2.03 -11.41 -4.16
CA LEU A 95 -1.70 -10.18 -4.90
C LEU A 95 -1.11 -10.50 -6.28
N GLU A 96 -1.51 -9.72 -7.27
CA GLU A 96 -0.90 -9.79 -8.59
C GLU A 96 0.53 -9.25 -8.57
N ARG A 97 0.70 -8.08 -7.93
CA ARG A 97 1.97 -7.43 -7.65
C ARG A 97 1.94 -6.72 -6.30
N LEU A 98 3.13 -6.49 -5.75
CA LEU A 98 3.36 -5.63 -4.60
C LEU A 98 4.38 -4.56 -4.98
N LEU A 99 3.98 -3.29 -4.92
CA LEU A 99 4.88 -2.16 -5.15
C LEU A 99 5.37 -1.57 -3.84
N VAL A 100 6.67 -1.33 -3.75
CA VAL A 100 7.29 -0.58 -2.67
C VAL A 100 7.63 0.81 -3.17
N VAL A 101 6.80 1.79 -2.79
CA VAL A 101 6.96 3.19 -3.19
C VAL A 101 7.95 3.89 -2.26
N TYR A 102 8.98 4.50 -2.85
CA TYR A 102 10.10 5.06 -2.10
C TYR A 102 10.65 6.35 -2.75
N PRO A 103 11.43 7.18 -2.02
CA PRO A 103 11.88 8.50 -2.50
C PRO A 103 13.12 8.47 -3.44
N GLY A 104 13.51 7.31 -3.97
CA GLY A 104 14.67 7.21 -4.87
C GLY A 104 14.37 7.55 -6.33
N ASP A 105 15.20 7.02 -7.23
CA ASP A 105 15.24 7.41 -8.65
C ASP A 105 15.15 6.21 -9.62
N LYS A 106 15.23 4.97 -9.13
CA LYS A 106 15.31 3.76 -9.96
C LYS A 106 14.20 2.77 -9.68
N ARG A 107 13.62 2.22 -10.74
CA ARG A 107 12.77 1.03 -10.62
C ARG A 107 13.65 -0.22 -10.62
N TYR A 108 13.37 -1.15 -9.72
CA TYR A 108 14.04 -2.44 -9.68
C TYR A 108 13.20 -3.51 -8.99
N TRP A 109 13.37 -4.76 -9.41
CA TRP A 109 12.72 -5.90 -8.79
C TRP A 109 13.41 -6.26 -7.47
N LEU A 110 12.62 -6.35 -6.41
CA LEU A 110 13.08 -6.89 -5.12
C LEU A 110 12.97 -8.42 -5.13
N ALA A 111 11.86 -8.95 -5.65
CA ALA A 111 11.60 -10.36 -5.87
C ALA A 111 10.59 -10.56 -7.00
N GLU A 112 10.28 -11.82 -7.31
CA GLU A 112 9.13 -12.16 -8.13
C GLU A 112 7.87 -11.47 -7.59
N ARG A 113 7.23 -10.64 -8.43
CA ARG A 113 6.03 -9.83 -8.12
C ARG A 113 6.20 -8.72 -7.08
N ILE A 114 7.43 -8.46 -6.59
CA ILE A 114 7.72 -7.31 -5.72
C ILE A 114 8.66 -6.33 -6.43
N GLU A 115 8.18 -5.11 -6.67
CA GLU A 115 8.94 -4.06 -7.36
C GLU A 115 9.13 -2.84 -6.46
N ALA A 116 10.35 -2.31 -6.38
CA ALA A 116 10.60 -0.99 -5.81
C ALA A 116 10.38 0.09 -6.88
N VAL A 117 9.47 1.03 -6.60
CA VAL A 117 9.06 2.07 -7.55
C VAL A 117 9.31 3.46 -6.95
N PRO A 118 10.10 4.31 -7.63
CA PRO A 118 10.25 5.70 -7.25
C PRO A 118 8.92 6.45 -7.27
N PHE A 119 8.60 7.17 -6.19
CA PHE A 119 7.40 8.02 -6.16
C PHE A 119 7.41 9.04 -7.32
N ALA A 120 8.58 9.62 -7.61
CA ALA A 120 8.77 10.55 -8.73
C ALA A 120 8.41 9.94 -10.09
N ALA A 121 8.54 8.62 -10.26
CA ALA A 121 8.15 7.93 -11.49
C ALA A 121 6.63 7.75 -11.60
N LEU A 122 5.91 7.67 -10.48
CA LEU A 122 4.44 7.55 -10.48
C LEU A 122 3.79 8.89 -10.87
N ILE A 123 4.26 10.00 -10.29
CA ILE A 123 3.67 11.33 -10.54
C ILE A 123 3.98 11.91 -11.93
N ARG A 124 5.03 11.41 -12.61
CA ARG A 124 5.41 11.86 -13.97
C ARG A 124 4.66 11.10 -15.07
N ALA A 125 3.94 10.03 -14.74
CA ALA A 125 3.11 9.34 -15.71
C ALA A 125 1.93 10.26 -16.14
N PRO A 126 1.59 10.34 -17.44
CA PRO A 126 0.50 11.20 -17.89
C PRO A 126 -0.81 10.86 -17.18
N ARG A 127 -1.41 11.85 -16.52
CA ARG A 127 -2.75 11.75 -15.94
C ARG A 127 -3.79 11.80 -17.06
N GLY A 128 -3.94 10.73 -17.83
CA GLY A 128 -4.94 10.69 -18.88
C GLY A 128 -4.84 9.52 -19.85
N GLY A 129 -5.85 8.65 -19.80
CA GLY A 129 -6.28 7.82 -20.92
C GLY A 129 -6.02 6.33 -20.74
N GLY A 130 -6.98 5.60 -20.16
CA GLY A 130 -7.24 4.17 -20.40
C GLY A 130 -6.09 3.17 -20.19
N GLY A 131 -4.92 3.62 -19.74
CA GLY A 131 -3.83 2.80 -19.29
C GLY A 131 -3.95 2.73 -17.78
N SER A 132 -4.28 1.53 -17.29
CA SER A 132 -3.98 1.11 -15.94
C SER A 132 -2.72 1.81 -15.46
N LEU A 133 -2.74 2.33 -14.23
CA LEU A 133 -1.49 2.44 -13.48
C LEU A 133 -0.79 1.10 -13.77
N VAL A 134 0.38 1.11 -14.41
CA VAL A 134 1.09 -0.15 -14.68
C VAL A 134 1.69 -0.53 -13.33
N VAL A 135 0.78 -0.92 -12.42
CA VAL A 135 1.01 -1.49 -11.10
C VAL A 135 1.37 -2.92 -11.27
#